data_AF-R6TXA1-F1
#
_entry.id   AF-R6TXA1-F1
#
_cell.length_a   1.000
_cell.length_b   1.000
_cell.length_c   1.000
_cell.angle_alpha   90.00
_cell.angle_beta   90.00
_cell.angle_gamma   90.00
#
_symmetry.space_group_name_H-M   'P 1'
#
loop_
_entity.id
_entity.type
_entity.pdbx_description
1 polymer ?
#
loop_
_entity_poly.entity_id
_entity_poly.type
_entity_poly.pdbx_seq_one_letter_code
_entity_poly.pdbx_strand_id
1 'polypeptide(L)'
;MKTYFFKSLLDISVDILKQLNTECVLLDIDNTIKPYGADSIDSKYVNWINNVKAYGIRVVLCSNNFYKNVRPIAELAGCDFVSFCLKPSPYGYIRAYFKFKLHRKSILVIGDQFFTDILGSKLLFLKAFMVEPISLEAEGTTVKLRRKLTSGFTNRIKARVNPYIKEE
;
A
#
# COMPACT_ATOMS: atom_id res chain seq x y z
N MET A 1 0.96 -17.10 1.93
CA MET A 1 1.40 -16.04 2.87
C MET A 1 0.18 -15.29 3.38
N LYS A 2 0.09 -15.06 4.70
CA LYS A 2 -1.07 -14.38 5.30
C LYS A 2 -0.96 -12.87 5.06
N THR A 3 -2.12 -12.24 4.86
CA THR A 3 -2.31 -10.78 4.81
C THR A 3 -2.98 -10.39 6.12
N TYR A 4 -2.54 -9.29 6.73
CA TYR A 4 -3.08 -8.76 7.98
C TYR A 4 -3.69 -7.38 7.75
N PHE A 5 -4.68 -7.03 8.56
CA PHE A 5 -5.40 -5.77 8.48
C PHE A 5 -4.97 -4.79 9.57
N PHE A 6 -4.80 -3.53 9.22
CA PHE A 6 -4.58 -2.41 10.13
C PHE A 6 -5.67 -1.36 9.93
N LYS A 7 -6.09 -0.68 11.00
CA LYS A 7 -7.09 0.40 10.89
C LYS A 7 -6.53 1.61 10.16
N SER A 8 -5.24 1.86 10.27
CA SER A 8 -4.55 2.95 9.59
C SER A 8 -3.17 2.52 9.13
N LEU A 9 -2.66 3.17 8.08
CA LEU A 9 -1.23 3.12 7.74
C LEU A 9 -0.36 3.52 8.95
N LEU A 10 -0.86 4.45 9.76
CA LEU A 10 -0.14 4.99 10.92
C LEU A 10 0.05 3.95 12.04
N ASP A 11 -0.75 2.88 12.06
CA ASP A 11 -0.62 1.78 13.03
C ASP A 11 0.55 0.84 12.69
N ILE A 12 1.15 1.00 11.50
CA ILE A 12 2.25 0.18 11.02
C ILE A 12 3.56 0.85 11.44
N SER A 13 4.10 0.45 12.58
CA SER A 13 5.39 0.95 13.08
C SER A 13 6.58 0.42 12.29
N VAL A 14 7.70 1.12 12.38
CA VAL A 14 8.97 0.67 11.78
C VAL A 14 9.42 -0.67 12.39
N ASP A 15 9.14 -0.93 13.67
CA ASP A 15 9.49 -2.20 14.31
C ASP A 15 8.79 -3.39 13.67
N ILE A 16 7.52 -3.22 13.26
CA ILE A 16 6.79 -4.24 12.49
C ILE A 16 7.48 -4.49 11.15
N LEU A 17 7.91 -3.42 10.46
CA LEU A 17 8.62 -3.54 9.18
C LEU A 17 9.96 -4.27 9.32
N LYS A 18 10.71 -3.97 10.39
CA LYS A 18 11.97 -4.64 10.74
C LYS A 18 11.76 -6.11 11.11
N GLN A 19 10.75 -6.43 11.92
CA GLN A 19 10.39 -7.81 12.26
C GLN A 19 10.08 -8.64 11.00
N LEU A 20 9.54 -7.99 9.96
CA LEU A 20 9.29 -8.61 8.67
C LEU A 20 10.51 -8.68 7.74
N ASN A 21 11.68 -8.18 8.14
CA ASN A 21 12.86 -8.03 7.27
C ASN A 21 12.50 -7.28 5.97
N THR A 22 11.78 -6.16 6.12
CA THR A 22 11.33 -5.33 4.99
C THR A 22 12.43 -4.34 4.61
N GLU A 23 12.87 -4.37 3.37
CA GLU A 23 13.80 -3.39 2.80
C GLU A 23 13.06 -2.37 1.90
N CYS A 24 11.90 -2.75 1.37
CA CYS A 24 11.09 -1.88 0.55
C CYS A 24 9.58 -2.04 0.80
N VAL A 25 8.91 -0.90 1.00
CA VAL A 25 7.47 -0.79 1.03
C VAL A 25 6.98 -0.28 -0.32
N LEU A 26 6.15 -1.07 -1.01
CA LEU A 26 5.37 -0.64 -2.17
C LEU A 26 4.02 -0.14 -1.66
N LEU A 27 3.87 1.18 -1.63
CA LEU A 27 2.75 1.85 -0.97
C LEU A 27 1.72 2.32 -2.00
N ASP A 28 0.47 1.91 -1.84
CA ASP A 28 -0.63 2.48 -2.62
C ASP A 28 -0.92 3.94 -2.25
N ILE A 29 -1.61 4.66 -3.13
CA ILE A 29 -1.86 6.10 -2.97
C ILE A 29 -3.32 6.37 -2.58
N ASP A 30 -4.24 6.13 -3.52
CA ASP A 30 -5.63 6.54 -3.39
C ASP A 30 -6.33 5.69 -2.33
N ASN A 31 -6.96 6.35 -1.36
CA ASN A 31 -7.53 5.75 -0.15
C ASN A 31 -6.54 5.06 0.80
N THR A 32 -5.24 5.16 0.55
CA THR A 32 -4.18 4.65 1.44
C THR A 32 -3.42 5.77 2.16
N ILE A 33 -2.98 6.81 1.43
CA ILE A 33 -2.28 8.00 2.01
C ILE A 33 -2.98 9.33 1.70
N LYS A 34 -4.00 9.30 0.84
CA LYS A 34 -4.88 10.43 0.58
C LYS A 34 -6.26 9.95 0.15
N PRO A 35 -7.32 10.75 0.27
CA PRO A 35 -8.60 10.43 -0.35
C PRO A 35 -8.47 10.22 -1.87
N TYR A 36 -9.34 9.38 -2.42
CA TYR A 36 -9.42 9.15 -3.86
C TYR A 36 -9.57 10.48 -4.63
N GLY A 37 -8.66 10.73 -5.57
CA GLY A 37 -8.71 11.93 -6.42
C GLY A 37 -8.25 13.25 -5.78
N ALA A 38 -7.85 13.25 -4.51
CA ALA A 38 -7.26 14.44 -3.88
C ALA A 38 -5.87 14.78 -4.46
N ASP A 39 -5.51 16.06 -4.54
CA ASP A 39 -4.20 16.50 -5.03
C ASP A 39 -3.17 16.73 -3.91
N SER A 40 -3.59 16.59 -2.65
CA SER A 40 -2.76 16.80 -1.47
C SER A 40 -2.64 15.53 -0.63
N ILE A 41 -1.54 15.46 0.14
CA ILE A 41 -1.28 14.45 1.15
C ILE A 41 -1.22 15.11 2.53
N ASP A 42 -1.86 14.49 3.52
CA ASP A 42 -1.81 14.96 4.92
C ASP A 42 -0.38 14.76 5.48
N SER A 43 0.11 15.73 6.24
CA SER A 43 1.46 15.73 6.81
C SER A 43 1.74 14.50 7.67
N LYS A 44 0.73 13.90 8.32
CA LYS A 44 0.90 12.67 9.10
C LYS A 44 1.40 11.49 8.26
N TYR A 45 0.98 11.38 7.00
CA TYR A 45 1.44 10.32 6.10
C TYR A 45 2.84 10.62 5.55
N VAL A 46 3.14 11.89 5.27
CA VAL A 46 4.50 12.32 4.91
C VAL A 46 5.48 12.02 6.05
N ASN A 47 5.08 12.29 7.30
CA ASN A 47 5.87 11.99 8.49
C ASN A 47 6.09 10.48 8.66
N TRP A 48 5.05 9.67 8.45
CA TRP A 48 5.18 8.21 8.48
C TRP A 48 6.19 7.71 7.43
N ILE A 49 6.07 8.20 6.20
CA ILE A 49 6.97 7.88 5.09
C ILE A 49 8.42 8.27 5.43
N ASN A 50 8.63 9.48 5.94
CA ASN A 50 9.96 9.97 6.31
C ASN A 50 10.55 9.16 7.47
N ASN A 51 9.75 8.80 8.46
CA ASN A 51 10.16 7.93 9.55
C ASN A 51 10.64 6.57 9.02
N VAL A 52 9.86 5.91 8.16
CA VAL A 52 10.24 4.63 7.54
C VAL A 52 11.56 4.74 6.76
N LYS A 53 11.72 5.81 5.97
CA LYS A 53 12.96 6.08 5.22
C LYS A 53 14.17 6.34 6.11
N ALA A 54 13.98 7.02 7.24
CA ALA A 54 15.07 7.31 8.19
C ALA A 54 15.69 6.03 8.78
N TYR A 55 14.95 4.92 8.80
CA TYR A 55 15.45 3.61 9.20
C TYR A 55 16.00 2.76 8.04
N GLY A 56 16.27 3.37 6.89
CA GLY A 56 16.87 2.70 5.73
C GLY A 56 15.90 1.84 4.91
N ILE A 57 14.59 1.91 5.20
CA ILE A 57 13.57 1.19 4.44
C ILE A 57 13.09 2.07 3.28
N ARG A 58 13.22 1.58 2.05
CA ARG A 58 12.79 2.33 0.87
C ARG A 58 11.27 2.36 0.79
N VAL A 59 10.68 3.53 0.60
CA VAL A 59 9.25 3.67 0.27
C VAL A 59 9.11 4.04 -1.20
N VAL A 60 8.33 3.25 -1.94
CA VAL A 60 8.01 3.47 -3.34
C VAL A 60 6.51 3.57 -3.51
N LEU A 61 6.01 4.70 -3.99
CA LEU A 61 4.60 4.84 -4.31
C LEU A 61 4.25 4.02 -5.56
N CYS A 62 3.25 3.16 -5.47
CA CYS A 62 2.79 2.31 -6.56
C CYS A 62 1.32 2.58 -6.81
N SER A 63 0.99 3.17 -7.96
CA SER A 63 -0.40 3.54 -8.28
C SER A 63 -0.80 3.12 -9.69
N ASN A 64 -2.08 2.77 -9.86
CA ASN A 64 -2.69 2.58 -11.18
C ASN A 64 -2.91 3.88 -11.95
N ASN A 65 -2.75 5.01 -11.29
CA ASN A 65 -2.95 6.32 -11.88
C ASN A 65 -1.77 6.70 -12.80
N PHE A 66 -2.01 7.66 -13.70
CA PHE A 66 -1.01 8.14 -14.66
C PHE A 66 0.07 8.99 -13.99
N TYR A 67 1.23 9.07 -14.64
CA TYR A 67 2.41 9.81 -14.17
C TYR A 67 2.08 11.23 -13.69
N LYS A 68 1.25 11.97 -14.43
CA LYS A 68 0.83 13.34 -14.09
C LYS A 68 0.16 13.49 -12.72
N ASN A 69 -0.53 12.44 -12.26
CA ASN A 69 -1.26 12.44 -10.99
C ASN A 69 -0.40 11.85 -9.85
N VAL A 70 0.53 10.96 -10.18
CA VAL A 70 1.38 10.29 -9.18
C VAL A 70 2.60 11.15 -8.82
N ARG A 71 3.20 11.81 -9.81
CA ARG A 71 4.43 12.59 -9.63
C ARG A 71 4.30 13.69 -8.55
N PRO A 72 3.27 14.55 -8.55
CA PRO A 72 3.18 15.61 -7.55
C PRO A 72 3.10 15.05 -6.12
N ILE A 73 2.34 13.96 -5.92
CA ILE A 73 2.24 13.29 -4.62
C ILE A 73 3.59 12.68 -4.20
N ALA A 74 4.31 12.07 -5.15
CA ALA A 74 5.63 11.52 -4.89
C ALA A 74 6.66 12.60 -4.52
N GLU A 75 6.60 13.76 -5.18
CA GLU A 75 7.44 14.93 -4.86
C GLU A 75 7.12 15.48 -3.47
N LEU A 76 5.84 15.64 -3.12
CA LEU A 76 5.39 16.07 -1.79
C LEU A 76 5.82 15.09 -0.69
N ALA A 77 5.76 13.79 -0.95
CA ALA A 77 6.19 12.75 -0.03
C ALA A 77 7.71 12.49 -0.04
N GLY A 78 8.45 13.13 -0.95
CA GLY A 78 9.88 12.90 -1.17
C GLY A 78 10.23 11.44 -1.46
N CYS A 79 9.44 10.74 -2.27
CA CYS A 79 9.59 9.30 -2.52
C CYS A 79 9.77 8.94 -4.00
N ASP A 80 10.38 7.78 -4.21
CA ASP A 80 10.35 7.10 -5.49
C ASP A 80 8.92 6.66 -5.84
N PHE A 81 8.63 6.49 -7.13
CA PHE A 81 7.34 5.98 -7.56
C PHE A 81 7.37 5.13 -8.84
N VAL A 82 6.30 4.35 -8.99
CA VAL A 82 5.88 3.65 -10.20
C VAL A 82 4.41 4.00 -10.46
N SER A 83 4.17 4.74 -11.54
CA SER A 83 2.83 5.03 -12.04
C SER A 83 2.38 3.96 -13.04
N PHE A 84 1.08 3.92 -13.31
CA PHE A 84 0.45 2.99 -14.25
C PHE A 84 0.82 1.54 -13.94
N CYS A 85 0.60 1.13 -12.70
CA CYS A 85 0.96 -0.21 -12.22
C CYS A 85 0.09 -1.34 -12.77
N LEU A 86 -1.08 -1.02 -13.33
CA LEU A 86 -2.05 -1.98 -13.88
C LEU A 86 -2.55 -3.04 -12.89
N LYS A 87 -2.47 -2.80 -11.58
CA LYS A 87 -2.99 -3.69 -10.53
C LYS A 87 -4.45 -4.09 -10.85
N PRO A 88 -4.85 -5.36 -10.71
CA PRO A 88 -4.10 -6.46 -10.11
C PRO A 88 -3.00 -7.09 -10.96
N SER A 89 -2.80 -6.66 -12.21
CA SER A 89 -1.69 -7.17 -13.02
C SER A 89 -0.37 -7.00 -12.27
N PRO A 90 0.51 -8.02 -12.26
CA PRO A 90 1.79 -7.95 -11.56
C PRO A 90 2.77 -6.97 -12.22
N TYR A 91 2.44 -6.44 -13.40
CA TYR A 91 3.34 -5.65 -14.24
C TYR A 91 3.97 -4.45 -13.50
N GLY A 92 3.19 -3.66 -12.76
CA GLY A 92 3.71 -2.54 -11.97
C GLY A 92 4.70 -2.95 -10.89
N TYR A 93 4.40 -4.04 -10.18
CA TYR A 93 5.28 -4.59 -9.15
C TYR A 93 6.56 -5.19 -9.74
N ILE A 94 6.47 -5.85 -10.89
CA ILE A 94 7.65 -6.36 -11.62
C ILE A 94 8.54 -5.19 -12.07
N ARG A 95 7.94 -4.09 -12.55
CA ARG A 95 8.69 -2.87 -12.88
C ARG A 95 9.40 -2.29 -11.66
N ALA A 96 8.72 -2.22 -10.51
CA ALA A 96 9.35 -1.78 -9.26
C ALA A 96 10.52 -2.71 -8.87
N TYR A 97 10.30 -4.02 -8.94
CA TYR A 97 11.30 -5.04 -8.62
C TYR A 97 12.59 -4.85 -9.43
N PHE A 98 12.49 -4.71 -10.75
CA PHE A 98 13.67 -4.52 -11.60
C PHE A 98 14.30 -3.13 -11.43
N LYS A 99 13.49 -2.07 -11.37
CA LYS A 99 13.98 -0.69 -11.26
C LYS A 99 14.78 -0.47 -9.98
N PHE A 100 14.33 -1.04 -8.87
CA PHE A 100 14.92 -0.82 -7.55
C PHE A 100 15.78 -2.01 -7.08
N LYS A 101 15.99 -3.02 -7.93
CA LYS A 101 16.82 -4.21 -7.66
C LYS A 101 16.46 -4.89 -6.33
N LEU A 102 15.16 -5.03 -6.07
CA LEU A 102 14.64 -5.51 -4.78
C LEU A 102 14.68 -7.04 -4.71
N HIS A 103 14.70 -7.59 -3.51
CA HIS A 103 14.49 -9.03 -3.30
C HIS A 103 13.03 -9.30 -2.91
N ARG A 104 12.37 -10.29 -3.54
CA ARG A 104 10.91 -10.51 -3.34
C ARG A 104 10.51 -10.70 -1.87
N LYS A 105 11.38 -11.34 -1.07
CA LYS A 105 11.11 -11.61 0.37
C LYS A 105 11.22 -10.36 1.25
N SER A 106 11.90 -9.30 0.79
CA SER A 106 12.08 -8.05 1.53
C SER A 106 11.10 -6.95 1.09
N ILE A 107 10.16 -7.28 0.20
CA ILE A 107 9.10 -6.38 -0.25
C ILE A 107 7.83 -6.58 0.58
N LEU A 108 7.27 -5.47 1.06
CA LEU A 108 5.94 -5.38 1.65
C LEU A 108 5.05 -4.47 0.81
N VAL A 109 3.88 -4.95 0.41
CA VAL A 109 2.85 -4.14 -0.26
C VAL A 109 1.85 -3.64 0.78
N ILE A 110 1.49 -2.36 0.75
CA ILE A 110 0.48 -1.79 1.64
C ILE A 110 -0.55 -1.02 0.81
N GLY A 111 -1.83 -1.34 1.00
CA GLY A 111 -2.93 -0.65 0.32
C GLY A 111 -4.30 -1.00 0.92
N ASP A 112 -5.35 -0.34 0.46
CA ASP A 112 -6.69 -0.42 1.03
C ASP A 112 -7.64 -1.40 0.29
N GLN A 113 -7.30 -1.76 -0.96
CA GLN A 113 -8.15 -2.60 -1.79
C GLN A 113 -7.65 -4.05 -1.85
N PHE A 114 -8.56 -4.99 -1.62
CA PHE A 114 -8.26 -6.41 -1.85
C PHE A 114 -7.97 -6.68 -3.33
N PHE A 115 -8.80 -6.15 -4.24
CA PHE A 115 -8.77 -6.49 -5.66
C PHE A 115 -7.46 -6.06 -6.33
N THR A 116 -6.93 -4.88 -6.04
CA THR A 116 -5.72 -4.36 -6.71
C THR A 116 -4.47 -4.72 -5.93
N ASP A 117 -4.42 -4.39 -4.65
CA ASP A 117 -3.18 -4.41 -3.87
C ASP A 117 -2.90 -5.82 -3.34
N ILE A 118 -3.88 -6.41 -2.68
CA ILE A 118 -3.73 -7.72 -2.05
C ILE A 118 -3.69 -8.85 -3.08
N LEU A 119 -4.55 -8.81 -4.11
CA LEU A 119 -4.52 -9.84 -5.15
C LEU A 119 -3.25 -9.72 -5.99
N GLY A 120 -2.88 -8.50 -6.43
CA GLY A 120 -1.68 -8.30 -7.24
C GLY A 120 -0.38 -8.68 -6.52
N SER A 121 -0.27 -8.39 -5.21
CA SER A 121 0.87 -8.82 -4.39
C SER A 121 0.93 -10.35 -4.25
N LYS A 122 -0.21 -11.02 -4.07
CA LYS A 122 -0.30 -12.48 -3.98
C LYS A 122 0.10 -13.19 -5.26
N LEU A 123 -0.22 -12.65 -6.44
CA LEU A 123 0.23 -13.20 -7.73
C LEU A 123 1.76 -13.24 -7.84
N LEU A 124 2.46 -12.40 -7.06
CA LEU A 124 3.92 -12.38 -6.96
C LEU A 124 4.45 -12.93 -5.63
N PHE A 125 3.64 -13.59 -4.82
CA PHE A 125 4.04 -14.11 -3.51
C PHE A 125 4.72 -13.04 -2.63
N LEU A 126 4.29 -11.78 -2.71
CA LEU A 126 4.81 -10.66 -1.92
C LEU A 126 4.03 -10.50 -0.62
N LYS A 127 4.72 -10.09 0.46
CA LYS A 127 4.06 -9.79 1.75
C LYS A 127 3.11 -8.63 1.52
N ALA A 128 1.97 -8.63 2.20
CA ALA A 128 1.02 -7.55 2.07
C ALA A 128 0.30 -7.26 3.38
N PHE A 129 0.08 -5.97 3.63
CA PHE A 129 -0.85 -5.47 4.62
C PHE A 129 -2.00 -4.74 3.94
N MET A 130 -3.19 -4.90 4.51
CA MET A 130 -4.38 -4.19 4.08
C MET A 130 -4.72 -3.13 5.11
N VAL A 131 -4.99 -1.90 4.68
CA VAL A 131 -5.42 -0.81 5.58
C VAL A 131 -6.88 -0.46 5.36
N GLU A 132 -7.50 0.23 6.32
CA GLU A 132 -8.81 0.85 6.12
C GLU A 132 -8.71 1.94 5.04
N PRO A 133 -9.66 2.03 4.10
CA PRO A 133 -9.72 3.15 3.17
C PRO A 133 -9.97 4.47 3.89
N ILE A 134 -9.21 5.52 3.53
CA ILE A 134 -9.36 6.87 4.11
C ILE A 134 -10.76 7.46 3.85
N SER A 135 -11.31 7.28 2.64
CA SER A 135 -12.66 7.76 2.31
C SER A 135 -13.31 6.88 1.25
N LEU A 136 -14.51 6.38 1.55
CA LEU A 136 -15.31 5.60 0.60
C LEU A 136 -16.22 6.47 -0.27
N GLU A 137 -16.55 7.68 0.18
CA GLU A 137 -17.51 8.55 -0.49
C GLU A 137 -16.98 9.05 -1.83
N ALA A 138 -15.70 9.47 -1.83
CA ALA A 138 -14.99 9.98 -3.00
C ALA A 138 -14.68 8.93 -4.08
N GLU A 139 -14.89 7.63 -3.81
CA GLU A 139 -14.58 6.58 -4.78
C GLU A 139 -15.50 6.63 -6.02
N GLY A 140 -14.88 6.46 -7.19
CA GLY A 140 -15.62 6.25 -8.43
C GLY A 140 -16.41 4.93 -8.45
N THR A 141 -17.46 4.87 -9.28
CA THR A 141 -18.40 3.73 -9.34
C THR A 141 -17.71 2.38 -9.56
N THR A 142 -16.72 2.32 -10.46
CA THR A 142 -15.97 1.08 -10.74
C THR A 142 -15.16 0.60 -9.53
N VAL A 143 -14.61 1.51 -8.74
CA VAL A 143 -13.85 1.20 -7.52
C VAL A 143 -14.78 0.62 -6.46
N LYS A 144 -15.93 1.27 -6.23
CA LYS A 144 -17.00 0.81 -5.33
C LYS A 144 -17.49 -0.58 -5.71
N LEU A 145 -17.71 -0.85 -7.00
CA LEU A 145 -18.14 -2.16 -7.49
C LEU A 145 -17.11 -3.25 -7.18
N ARG A 146 -15.82 -3.02 -7.47
CA ARG A 146 -14.73 -3.97 -7.16
C ARG A 146 -14.62 -4.25 -5.67
N ARG A 147 -14.79 -3.22 -4.82
CA ARG A 147 -14.80 -3.37 -3.37
C ARG A 147 -15.98 -4.24 -2.91
N LYS A 148 -17.18 -4.01 -3.45
CA LYS A 148 -18.37 -4.81 -3.13
C LYS A 148 -18.19 -6.28 -3.49
N LEU A 149 -17.70 -6.57 -4.70
CA LEU A 149 -17.44 -7.93 -5.19
C LEU A 149 -16.36 -8.66 -4.37
N THR A 150 -15.41 -7.92 -3.79
CA THR A 150 -14.31 -8.50 -2.99
C THR A 150 -14.53 -8.44 -1.48
N SER A 151 -15.67 -7.91 -1.03
CA SER A 151 -15.99 -7.66 0.39
C SER A 151 -15.87 -8.90 1.28
N GLY A 152 -16.28 -10.08 0.79
CA GLY A 152 -16.12 -11.34 1.54
C GLY A 152 -14.66 -11.68 1.84
N PHE A 153 -13.75 -11.43 0.90
CA PHE A 153 -12.31 -11.62 1.12
C PHE A 153 -11.74 -10.57 2.07
N THR A 154 -12.17 -9.32 1.94
CA THR A 154 -11.80 -8.22 2.84
C THR A 154 -12.21 -8.55 4.27
N ASN A 155 -13.46 -8.98 4.49
CA ASN A 155 -13.97 -9.35 5.81
C ASN A 155 -13.20 -10.53 6.41
N ARG A 156 -12.82 -11.52 5.59
CA ARG A 156 -11.95 -12.63 6.01
C ARG A 156 -10.53 -12.21 6.39
N ILE A 157 -10.03 -11.08 5.89
CA ILE A 157 -8.74 -10.52 6.33
C ILE A 157 -8.93 -9.72 7.61
N LYS A 158 -9.98 -8.89 7.70
CA LYS A 158 -10.32 -8.10 8.89
C LYS A 158 -10.58 -8.97 10.12
N ALA A 159 -11.19 -10.14 9.94
CA ALA A 159 -11.47 -11.09 11.03
C ALA A 159 -10.24 -11.86 11.55
N ARG A 160 -9.05 -11.67 10.98
CA ARG A 160 -7.83 -12.34 11.45
C ARG A 160 -7.26 -11.59 12.63
N VAL A 161 -6.84 -12.33 13.66
CA VAL A 161 -5.98 -11.79 14.71
C VAL A 161 -4.69 -11.28 14.07
N ASN A 162 -4.42 -9.99 14.26
CA ASN A 162 -3.21 -9.34 13.75
C ASN A 162 -2.11 -9.45 14.81
N PRO A 163 -1.08 -10.30 14.62
CA PRO A 163 -0.04 -10.53 15.62
C PRO A 163 0.89 -9.33 15.85
N TYR A 164 0.76 -8.29 15.02
CA TYR A 164 1.58 -7.08 15.09
C TYR A 164 0.89 -5.96 15.88
N ILE A 165 -0.39 -6.11 16.19
CA ILE A 165 -1.12 -5.19 17.06
C ILE A 165 -1.13 -5.84 18.44
N LYS A 166 -0.57 -5.14 19.44
CA LYS A 166 -0.72 -5.57 20.83
C LYS A 166 -2.15 -5.24 21.24
N GLU A 167 -2.91 -6.22 21.70
CA GLU A 167 -4.15 -5.95 22.44
C GLU A 167 -3.72 -5.24 23.73
N GLU A 168 -4.23 -4.02 23.94
CA GLU A 168 -4.15 -3.32 25.23
C GLU A 168 -5.06 -4.00 26.25
#